data_AF-A0A7V5Q1E4-F1
#
_entry.id   AF-A0A7V5Q1E4-F1
#
_cell.length_a   1.000
_cell.length_b   1.000
_cell.length_c   1.000
_cell.angle_alpha   90.00
_cell.angle_beta   90.00
_cell.angle_gamma   90.00
#
_symmetry.space_group_name_H-M   'P 1'
#
loop_
_entity.id
_entity.type
_entity.pdbx_description
1 polymer ?
#
loop_
_entity_poly.entity_id
_entity_poly.type
_entity_poly.pdbx_seq_one_letter_code
_entity_poly.pdbx_strand_id
1 'polypeptide(L)'
;LEESDRWRLRSPSLLVLGFGTQFLDAELDGLPDLIVANGHIDDYGGQEPLEMQPQYYRNVGRRFAEWPAARLGPFFTRKYLGRGLALIDYNRDGREDFVVSHIGAKAALVENRSANPGHFLAVDLVATRSARDGFATRVTVEAGRFRRVRQLVAGSGYQASNERQLVFGLGKHERIDRLTVRWPSGKEEVYEGLAVDRRVKLVELRGLW
;
A
#
# COMPACT_ATOMS: atom_id res chain seq x y z
N LEU A 1 -13.92 -17.12 -8.48
CA LEU A 1 -14.64 -16.34 -9.51
C LEU A 1 -15.72 -15.47 -8.90
N GLU A 2 -16.52 -15.96 -7.95
CA GLU A 2 -17.58 -15.17 -7.30
C GLU A 2 -17.07 -13.95 -6.50
N GLU A 3 -15.94 -14.06 -5.80
CA GLU A 3 -15.43 -12.95 -4.97
C GLU A 3 -14.92 -11.77 -5.82
N SER A 4 -14.20 -11.97 -6.92
CA SER A 4 -13.76 -10.86 -7.78
C SER A 4 -14.93 -10.16 -8.48
N ASP A 5 -16.01 -10.87 -8.77
CA ASP A 5 -17.27 -10.29 -9.24
C ASP A 5 -17.97 -9.47 -8.16
N ARG A 6 -18.06 -10.02 -6.94
CA ARG A 6 -18.61 -9.34 -5.77
C ARG A 6 -17.92 -8.01 -5.50
N TRP A 7 -16.59 -7.99 -5.61
CA TRP A 7 -15.76 -6.81 -5.38
C TRP A 7 -15.59 -5.91 -6.61
N ARG A 8 -16.23 -6.23 -7.75
CA ARG A 8 -16.17 -5.46 -9.03
C ARG A 8 -14.78 -5.37 -9.66
N LEU A 9 -13.92 -6.35 -9.40
CA LEU A 9 -12.57 -6.43 -9.97
C LEU A 9 -12.50 -7.27 -11.25
N ARG A 10 -13.43 -8.22 -11.45
CA ARG A 10 -13.34 -9.16 -12.57
C ARG A 10 -13.35 -8.47 -13.94
N SER A 11 -14.47 -7.87 -14.33
CA SER A 11 -14.64 -7.28 -15.67
C SER A 11 -13.50 -6.32 -16.08
N PRO A 12 -13.06 -5.37 -15.24
CA PRO A 12 -11.97 -4.46 -15.61
C PRO A 12 -10.60 -5.15 -15.68
N SER A 13 -10.39 -6.29 -15.02
CA SER A 13 -9.11 -7.00 -15.05
C SER A 13 -9.03 -8.12 -16.10
N LEU A 14 -10.10 -8.38 -16.88
CA LEU A 14 -10.15 -9.54 -17.79
C LEU A 14 -9.21 -9.44 -19.00
N LEU A 15 -8.95 -8.22 -19.48
CA LEU A 15 -8.22 -7.98 -20.73
C LEU A 15 -6.77 -7.51 -20.50
N VAL A 16 -6.28 -7.64 -19.27
CA VAL A 16 -4.92 -7.26 -18.91
C VAL A 16 -4.25 -8.37 -18.10
N LEU A 17 -2.94 -8.45 -18.20
CA LEU A 17 -2.13 -9.39 -17.44
C LEU A 17 -1.41 -8.67 -16.30
N GLY A 18 -1.90 -8.88 -15.08
CA GLY A 18 -1.36 -8.25 -13.87
C GLY A 18 -0.16 -8.99 -13.27
N PHE A 19 0.84 -8.21 -12.83
CA PHE A 19 2.02 -8.67 -12.12
C PHE A 19 2.09 -8.03 -10.73
N GLY A 20 2.87 -6.95 -10.57
CA GLY A 20 3.00 -6.22 -9.32
C GLY A 20 1.63 -5.71 -8.86
N THR A 21 1.12 -6.30 -7.79
CA THR A 21 -0.21 -6.01 -7.25
C THR A 21 -0.07 -5.67 -5.77
N GLN A 22 -0.51 -4.48 -5.35
CA GLN A 22 -0.36 -4.00 -3.97
C GLN A 22 -1.59 -3.24 -3.50
N PHE A 23 -1.84 -3.31 -2.18
CA PHE A 23 -2.82 -2.45 -1.52
C PHE A 23 -2.11 -1.23 -0.93
N LEU A 24 -2.65 -0.03 -1.17
CA LEU A 24 -2.22 1.23 -0.54
C LEU A 24 -3.44 2.04 -0.12
N ASP A 25 -3.30 2.96 0.82
CA ASP A 25 -4.38 3.89 1.19
C ASP A 25 -4.07 5.29 0.63
N ALA A 26 -4.47 5.55 -0.63
CA ALA A 26 -3.92 6.67 -1.39
C ALA A 26 -4.36 8.03 -0.83
N GLU A 27 -5.62 8.13 -0.41
CA GLU A 27 -6.21 9.32 0.22
C GLU A 27 -6.16 9.30 1.75
N LEU A 28 -5.56 8.28 2.37
CA LEU A 28 -5.46 8.12 3.82
C LEU A 28 -6.83 8.09 4.51
N ASP A 29 -7.85 7.49 3.90
CA ASP A 29 -9.22 7.43 4.42
C ASP A 29 -9.52 6.18 5.27
N GLY A 30 -8.54 5.27 5.38
CA GLY A 30 -8.63 4.03 6.12
C GLY A 30 -9.16 2.85 5.30
N LEU A 31 -9.35 3.01 3.99
CA LEU A 31 -9.80 1.99 3.06
C LEU A 31 -8.69 1.74 2.02
N PRO A 32 -7.95 0.61 2.11
CA PRO A 32 -6.92 0.32 1.13
C PRO A 32 -7.50 0.11 -0.28
N ASP A 33 -6.97 0.88 -1.23
CA ASP A 33 -7.11 0.78 -2.68
C ASP A 33 -6.19 -0.29 -3.25
N LEU A 34 -6.35 -0.60 -4.53
CA LEU A 34 -5.55 -1.61 -5.23
C LEU A 34 -4.84 -1.00 -6.45
N ILE A 35 -3.51 -1.16 -6.53
CA ILE A 35 -2.70 -0.82 -7.70
C ILE A 35 -2.18 -2.10 -8.35
N VAL A 36 -2.21 -2.14 -9.69
CA VAL A 36 -1.74 -3.26 -10.50
C VAL A 36 -0.84 -2.74 -11.63
N ALA A 37 0.40 -3.22 -11.67
CA ALA A 37 1.28 -3.11 -12.82
C ALA A 37 0.95 -4.24 -13.80
N ASN A 38 0.68 -3.87 -15.06
CA ASN A 38 0.28 -4.79 -16.11
C ASN A 38 1.35 -4.88 -17.22
N GLY A 39 1.32 -5.97 -17.97
CA GLY A 39 2.08 -6.14 -19.21
C GLY A 39 2.21 -7.60 -19.59
N HIS A 40 2.01 -7.93 -20.87
CA HIS A 40 1.96 -9.31 -21.33
C HIS A 40 3.32 -10.03 -21.22
N ILE A 41 3.32 -11.36 -21.35
CA ILE A 41 4.55 -12.18 -21.30
C ILE A 41 5.15 -12.47 -22.67
N ASP A 42 4.33 -12.40 -23.71
CA ASP A 42 4.71 -12.78 -25.07
C ASP A 42 3.86 -12.02 -26.09
N ASP A 43 4.39 -11.88 -27.30
CA ASP A 43 3.72 -11.28 -28.45
C ASP A 43 3.05 -12.39 -29.26
N TYR A 44 1.75 -12.60 -29.03
CA TYR A 44 0.92 -13.59 -29.73
C TYR A 44 0.55 -13.13 -31.14
N GLY A 45 1.54 -12.67 -31.91
CA GLY A 45 1.36 -12.14 -33.26
C GLY A 45 0.48 -10.89 -33.30
N GLY A 46 0.57 -10.01 -32.29
CA GLY A 46 -0.17 -8.76 -32.21
C GLY A 46 -1.67 -8.90 -31.88
N GLN A 47 -2.15 -10.09 -31.50
CA GLN A 47 -3.55 -10.29 -31.10
C GLN A 47 -3.90 -9.56 -29.80
N GLU A 48 -2.91 -9.40 -28.90
CA GLU A 48 -3.06 -8.70 -27.62
C GLU A 48 -1.91 -7.70 -27.44
N PRO A 49 -2.16 -6.51 -26.84
CA PRO A 49 -1.10 -5.55 -26.59
C PRO A 49 -0.05 -6.10 -25.62
N LEU A 50 1.21 -6.17 -26.07
CA LEU A 50 2.34 -6.58 -25.23
C LEU A 50 2.52 -5.61 -24.03
N GLU A 51 2.53 -4.30 -24.31
CA GLU A 51 2.54 -3.26 -23.28
C GLU A 51 1.11 -2.90 -22.87
N MET A 52 0.84 -2.83 -21.56
CA MET A 52 -0.49 -2.58 -21.00
C MET A 52 -0.48 -1.42 -20.01
N GLN A 53 -1.61 -0.74 -19.86
CA GLN A 53 -1.75 0.34 -18.87
C GLN A 53 -1.78 -0.24 -17.46
N PRO A 54 -1.09 0.37 -16.48
CA PRO A 54 -1.32 0.09 -15.07
C PRO A 54 -2.77 0.42 -14.68
N GLN A 55 -3.31 -0.30 -13.70
CA GLN A 55 -4.67 -0.07 -13.21
C GLN A 55 -4.65 0.31 -11.74
N TYR A 56 -5.46 1.29 -11.37
CA TYR A 56 -5.75 1.61 -9.98
C TYR A 56 -7.24 1.50 -9.74
N TYR A 57 -7.58 0.87 -8.62
CA TYR A 57 -8.93 0.62 -8.19
C TYR A 57 -9.14 1.24 -6.82
N ARG A 58 -10.01 2.25 -6.78
CA ARG A 58 -10.39 2.88 -5.51
C ARG A 58 -11.33 1.98 -4.72
N ASN A 59 -11.06 1.80 -3.44
CA ASN A 59 -11.95 1.11 -2.53
C ASN A 59 -13.06 2.06 -2.05
N VAL A 60 -14.30 1.77 -2.42
CA VAL A 60 -15.48 2.54 -1.98
C VAL A 60 -16.25 1.80 -0.88
N GLY A 61 -15.51 1.04 -0.06
CA GLY A 61 -15.97 0.34 1.13
C GLY A 61 -16.40 -1.11 0.89
N ARG A 62 -17.40 -1.34 0.01
CA ARG A 62 -17.94 -2.69 -0.27
C ARG A 62 -17.59 -3.24 -1.66
N ARG A 63 -16.86 -2.45 -2.45
CA ARG A 63 -16.46 -2.77 -3.81
C ARG A 63 -15.28 -1.89 -4.21
N PHE A 64 -14.60 -2.29 -5.26
CA PHE A 64 -13.62 -1.49 -5.95
C PHE A 64 -14.23 -0.80 -7.17
N ALA A 65 -13.71 0.38 -7.51
CA ALA A 65 -14.02 1.07 -8.74
C ALA A 65 -12.71 1.40 -9.47
N GLU A 66 -12.55 0.87 -10.68
CA GLU A 66 -11.43 1.27 -11.53
C GLU A 66 -11.50 2.78 -11.78
N TRP A 67 -10.40 3.48 -11.54
CA TRP A 67 -10.33 4.90 -11.83
C TRP A 67 -9.77 5.15 -13.23
N PRO A 68 -10.35 6.09 -13.98
CA PRO A 68 -9.85 6.43 -15.31
C PRO A 68 -8.39 6.90 -15.24
N ALA A 69 -7.52 6.33 -16.08
CA ALA A 69 -6.11 6.70 -16.18
C ALA A 69 -5.87 8.22 -16.30
N ALA A 70 -6.72 8.92 -17.06
CA ALA A 70 -6.65 10.36 -17.25
C ALA A 70 -6.82 11.18 -15.96
N ARG A 71 -7.42 10.60 -14.90
CA ARG A 71 -7.59 11.23 -13.58
C ARG A 71 -6.46 10.90 -12.61
N LEU A 72 -5.68 9.85 -12.88
CA LEU A 72 -4.62 9.36 -12.00
C LEU A 72 -3.26 9.96 -12.33
N GLY A 73 -3.08 10.47 -13.55
CA GLY A 73 -1.86 11.14 -13.99
C GLY A 73 -1.13 10.40 -15.12
N PRO A 74 -0.01 10.97 -15.59
CA PRO A 74 0.63 10.56 -16.85
C PRO A 74 1.13 9.12 -16.84
N PHE A 75 1.53 8.58 -15.68
CA PHE A 75 1.97 7.19 -15.56
C PHE A 75 0.88 6.21 -16.01
N PHE A 76 -0.36 6.40 -15.56
CA PHE A 76 -1.47 5.50 -15.86
C PHE A 76 -1.95 5.58 -17.31
N THR A 77 -1.66 6.67 -18.01
CA THR A 77 -2.05 6.83 -19.43
C THR A 77 -1.13 6.09 -20.40
N ARG A 78 0.08 5.73 -19.95
CA ARG A 78 1.08 5.05 -20.77
C ARG A 78 0.99 3.54 -20.59
N LYS A 79 1.48 2.82 -21.59
CA LYS A 79 1.55 1.36 -21.60
C LYS A 79 2.97 0.92 -21.26
N TYR A 80 3.10 -0.17 -20.53
CA TYR A 80 4.38 -0.73 -20.14
C TYR A 80 4.35 -2.26 -20.11
N LEU A 81 5.53 -2.86 -20.10
CA LEU A 81 5.75 -4.21 -19.58
C LEU A 81 6.02 -4.15 -18.07
N GLY A 82 5.02 -3.77 -17.29
CA GLY A 82 5.10 -3.66 -15.84
C GLY A 82 5.39 -5.01 -15.17
N ARG A 83 6.30 -4.99 -14.19
CA ARG A 83 6.67 -6.17 -13.40
C ARG A 83 6.58 -5.87 -11.91
N GLY A 84 7.71 -5.52 -11.30
CA GLY A 84 7.75 -5.31 -9.87
C GLY A 84 7.12 -4.01 -9.45
N LEU A 85 6.44 -4.02 -8.32
CA LEU A 85 5.79 -2.86 -7.72
C LEU A 85 6.09 -2.87 -6.23
N ALA A 86 6.74 -1.81 -5.74
CA ALA A 86 7.06 -1.59 -4.34
C ALA A 86 6.40 -0.30 -3.85
N LEU A 87 5.78 -0.36 -2.67
CA LEU A 87 5.28 0.81 -1.96
C LEU A 87 6.39 1.47 -1.14
N ILE A 88 6.44 2.80 -1.15
CA ILE A 88 7.39 3.62 -0.38
C ILE A 88 6.71 4.94 0.03
N ASP A 89 7.25 5.65 1.01
CA ASP A 89 6.89 7.05 1.33
C ASP A 89 8.14 7.91 1.06
N TYR A 90 8.39 8.23 -0.23
CA TYR A 90 9.71 8.68 -0.67
C TYR A 90 10.03 10.09 -0.15
N ASN A 91 9.01 10.94 -0.06
CA ASN A 91 9.12 12.32 0.37
C ASN A 91 8.79 12.50 1.86
N ARG A 92 8.41 11.42 2.55
CA ARG A 92 8.07 11.37 3.98
C ARG A 92 6.85 12.22 4.34
N ASP A 93 5.86 12.27 3.46
CA ASP A 93 4.61 13.01 3.69
C ASP A 93 3.48 12.12 4.25
N GLY A 94 3.76 10.82 4.45
CA GLY A 94 2.83 9.86 5.01
C GLY A 94 1.87 9.24 3.99
N ARG A 95 1.90 9.67 2.73
CA ARG A 95 1.18 9.02 1.64
C ARG A 95 2.06 7.96 1.01
N GLU A 96 1.49 6.78 0.82
CA GLU A 96 2.17 5.69 0.11
C GLU A 96 2.29 6.10 -1.38
N ASP A 97 3.54 6.30 -1.82
CA ASP A 97 3.99 6.34 -3.21
C ASP A 97 4.32 4.92 -3.69
N PHE A 98 4.71 4.79 -4.96
CA PHE A 98 5.18 3.50 -5.46
C PHE A 98 6.23 3.59 -6.56
N VAL A 99 7.05 2.55 -6.64
CA VAL A 99 8.04 2.34 -7.70
C VAL A 99 7.63 1.12 -8.52
N VAL A 100 7.63 1.27 -9.85
CA VAL A 100 7.35 0.18 -10.80
C VAL A 100 8.59 -0.11 -11.65
N SER A 101 8.99 -1.38 -11.73
CA SER A 101 9.97 -1.85 -12.69
C SER A 101 9.30 -2.33 -13.97
N HIS A 102 10.02 -2.16 -15.08
CA HIS A 102 9.54 -2.52 -16.41
C HIS A 102 10.57 -3.40 -17.13
N ILE A 103 10.11 -4.27 -18.02
CA ILE A 103 10.99 -4.88 -19.03
C ILE A 103 11.21 -3.87 -20.15
N GLY A 104 12.47 -3.67 -20.56
CA GLY A 104 12.80 -2.83 -21.72
C GLY A 104 12.64 -1.32 -21.51
N ALA A 105 12.28 -0.86 -20.32
CA ALA A 105 12.12 0.55 -19.99
C ALA A 105 12.68 0.91 -18.60
N LYS A 106 12.88 2.20 -18.34
CA LYS A 106 13.32 2.70 -17.03
C LYS A 106 12.26 2.40 -15.97
N ALA A 107 12.70 2.18 -14.73
CA ALA A 107 11.79 2.18 -13.59
C ALA A 107 11.08 3.53 -13.45
N ALA A 108 9.86 3.52 -12.95
CA ALA A 108 9.09 4.74 -12.65
C ALA A 108 8.90 4.87 -11.15
N LEU A 109 9.22 6.04 -10.60
CA LEU A 109 8.73 6.50 -9.31
C LEU A 109 7.45 7.29 -9.55
N VAL A 110 6.38 6.95 -8.84
CA VAL A 110 5.08 7.61 -8.94
C VAL A 110 4.72 8.18 -7.58
N GLU A 111 4.77 9.51 -7.50
CA GLU A 111 4.39 10.28 -6.31
C GLU A 111 2.86 10.33 -6.16
N ASN A 112 2.38 10.04 -4.96
CA ASN A 112 0.98 10.17 -4.60
C ASN A 112 0.64 11.63 -4.27
N ARG A 113 -0.16 12.25 -5.14
CA ARG A 113 -0.63 13.64 -5.02
C ARG A 113 -2.13 13.75 -4.79
N SER A 114 -2.72 12.77 -4.10
CA SER A 114 -4.14 12.79 -3.74
C SER A 114 -4.52 14.10 -3.06
N ALA A 115 -5.59 14.74 -3.55
CA ALA A 115 -6.06 16.01 -3.01
C ALA A 115 -6.84 15.80 -1.71
N ASN A 116 -6.59 16.66 -0.72
CA ASN A 116 -7.21 16.62 0.61
C ASN A 116 -7.05 15.24 1.30
N PRO A 117 -5.81 14.76 1.48
CA PRO A 117 -5.58 13.50 2.16
C PRO A 117 -6.10 13.57 3.61
N GLY A 118 -6.53 12.43 4.13
CA GLY A 118 -6.80 12.25 5.55
C GLY A 118 -5.54 12.29 6.39
N HIS A 119 -5.72 12.19 7.70
CA HIS A 119 -4.64 12.08 8.66
C HIS A 119 -3.92 10.74 8.56
N PHE A 120 -2.67 10.66 9.02
CA PHE A 120 -1.90 9.40 8.99
C PHE A 120 -1.14 9.09 10.27
N LEU A 121 -0.74 7.82 10.40
CA LEU A 121 0.36 7.38 11.25
C LEU A 121 1.31 6.51 10.43
N ALA A 122 2.58 6.88 10.37
CA ALA A 122 3.64 6.05 9.81
C ALA A 122 4.44 5.42 10.96
N VAL A 123 4.63 4.09 10.92
CA VAL A 123 5.29 3.33 12.00
C VAL A 123 6.50 2.59 11.45
N ASP A 124 7.68 3.00 11.92
CA ASP A 124 8.93 2.27 11.74
C ASP A 124 9.15 1.31 12.92
N LEU A 125 9.50 0.06 12.63
CA LEU A 125 9.59 -1.00 13.63
C LEU A 125 11.03 -1.52 13.73
N VAL A 126 11.55 -1.66 14.96
CA VAL A 126 12.85 -2.26 15.22
C VAL A 126 12.72 -3.25 16.38
N ALA A 127 12.81 -4.54 16.08
CA ALA A 127 12.82 -5.56 17.11
C ALA A 127 14.20 -5.65 17.79
N THR A 128 14.20 -6.08 19.06
CA THR A 128 15.40 -6.26 19.90
C THR A 128 15.52 -7.67 20.49
N ARG A 129 14.43 -8.45 20.50
CA ARG A 129 14.37 -9.86 20.95
C ARG A 129 14.21 -10.84 19.79
N SER A 130 13.69 -10.38 18.66
CA SER A 130 13.57 -11.14 17.41
C SER A 130 14.46 -10.54 16.31
N ALA A 131 14.34 -11.03 15.06
CA ALA A 131 15.06 -10.48 13.92
C ALA A 131 14.86 -8.95 13.83
N ARG A 132 15.96 -8.21 13.72
CA ARG A 132 15.99 -6.74 13.88
C ARG A 132 15.08 -6.00 12.89
N ASP A 133 14.81 -6.61 11.74
CA ASP A 133 13.87 -6.11 10.73
C ASP A 133 12.42 -6.00 11.23
N GLY A 134 12.06 -6.66 12.32
CA GLY A 134 10.73 -6.59 12.92
C GLY A 134 9.64 -7.27 12.10
N PHE A 135 9.98 -8.11 11.11
CA PHE A 135 8.97 -8.83 10.35
C PHE A 135 8.07 -9.69 11.24
N ALA A 136 6.81 -9.84 10.83
CA ALA A 136 5.70 -10.42 11.58
C ALA A 136 5.19 -9.60 12.79
N THR A 137 5.76 -8.42 13.08
CA THR A 137 5.17 -7.49 14.06
C THR A 137 3.80 -7.04 13.59
N ARG A 138 2.80 -7.14 14.46
CA ARG A 138 1.42 -6.72 14.19
C ARG A 138 1.11 -5.46 14.97
N VAL A 139 0.65 -4.43 14.27
CA VAL A 139 0.29 -3.13 14.84
C VAL A 139 -1.21 -2.93 14.66
N THR A 140 -1.90 -2.63 15.77
CA THR A 140 -3.32 -2.28 15.80
C THR A 140 -3.46 -0.82 16.18
N VAL A 141 -4.18 -0.05 15.36
CA VAL A 141 -4.51 1.36 15.59
C VAL A 141 -6.00 1.47 15.87
N GLU A 142 -6.35 2.19 16.93
CA GLU A 142 -7.72 2.47 17.37
C GLU A 142 -7.92 3.99 17.55
N ALA A 143 -8.95 4.55 16.91
CA ALA A 143 -9.34 5.96 16.97
C ALA A 143 -10.87 6.10 16.89
N GLY A 144 -11.53 6.33 18.02
CA GLY A 144 -12.99 6.27 18.12
C GLY A 144 -13.54 4.91 17.69
N ARG A 145 -14.34 4.87 16.62
CA ARG A 145 -14.86 3.61 16.03
C ARG A 145 -13.93 2.99 14.98
N PHE A 146 -12.88 3.71 14.57
CA PHE A 146 -11.90 3.20 13.63
C PHE A 146 -10.99 2.20 14.33
N ARG A 147 -10.81 1.05 13.70
CA ARG A 147 -9.85 0.03 14.11
C ARG A 147 -9.21 -0.59 12.86
N ARG A 148 -7.89 -0.56 12.79
CA ARG A 148 -7.12 -1.20 11.72
C ARG A 148 -5.95 -1.99 12.28
N VAL A 149 -5.68 -3.10 11.64
CA VAL A 149 -4.57 -3.98 11.95
C VAL A 149 -3.73 -4.10 10.70
N ARG A 150 -2.44 -3.79 10.80
CA ARG A 150 -1.45 -4.12 9.77
C ARG A 150 -0.34 -4.97 10.38
N GLN A 151 0.28 -5.79 9.55
CA GLN A 151 1.43 -6.60 9.94
C GLN A 151 2.59 -6.27 9.02
N LEU A 152 3.78 -6.08 9.58
CA LEU A 152 4.99 -5.89 8.78
C LEU A 152 5.35 -7.26 8.18
N VAL A 153 5.27 -7.38 6.86
CA VAL A 153 5.53 -8.63 6.13
C VAL A 153 6.84 -8.57 5.37
N ALA A 154 7.53 -9.72 5.29
CA ALA A 154 8.68 -9.90 4.43
C ALA A 154 8.20 -10.28 3.02
N GLY A 155 8.78 -9.64 2.00
CA GLY A 155 8.37 -9.86 0.61
C GLY A 155 7.00 -9.22 0.31
N SER A 156 6.97 -8.29 -0.65
CA SER A 156 5.75 -7.59 -1.05
C SER A 156 5.85 -7.25 -2.53
N GLY A 157 4.78 -7.53 -3.27
CA GLY A 157 4.77 -7.38 -4.72
C GLY A 157 5.56 -8.48 -5.44
N TYR A 158 5.34 -8.61 -6.73
CA TYR A 158 6.11 -9.51 -7.59
C TYR A 158 7.54 -8.94 -7.77
N GLN A 159 8.60 -9.70 -7.48
CA GLN A 159 10.00 -9.23 -7.63
C GLN A 159 10.32 -7.89 -6.93
N ALA A 160 9.70 -7.62 -5.79
CA ALA A 160 9.83 -6.37 -5.07
C ALA A 160 9.85 -6.58 -3.54
N SER A 161 10.20 -5.51 -2.82
CA SER A 161 9.95 -5.38 -1.39
C SER A 161 9.64 -3.92 -1.10
N ASN A 162 8.55 -3.67 -0.39
CA ASN A 162 8.15 -2.35 0.07
C ASN A 162 9.17 -1.78 1.07
N GLU A 163 9.11 -0.47 1.28
CA GLU A 163 9.70 0.17 2.46
C GLU A 163 9.20 -0.53 3.74
N ARG A 164 10.12 -0.75 4.70
CA ARG A 164 9.80 -1.44 5.96
C ARG A 164 9.10 -0.48 6.93
N GLN A 165 7.90 -0.09 6.56
CA GLN A 165 7.06 0.84 7.29
C GLN A 165 5.60 0.41 7.21
N LEU A 166 4.85 0.67 8.27
CA LEU A 166 3.40 0.56 8.25
C LEU A 166 2.78 1.95 8.23
N VAL A 167 2.09 2.29 7.16
CA VAL A 167 1.26 3.49 7.09
C VAL A 167 -0.18 3.14 7.45
N PHE A 168 -0.84 4.00 8.22
CA PHE A 168 -2.26 3.91 8.54
C PHE A 168 -2.93 5.21 8.12
N GLY A 169 -3.86 5.15 7.16
CA GLY A 169 -4.80 6.23 6.91
C GLY A 169 -5.85 6.30 8.02
N LEU A 170 -6.01 7.48 8.60
CA LEU A 170 -6.88 7.77 9.75
C LEU A 170 -8.08 8.64 9.35
N GLY A 171 -8.19 9.03 8.09
CA GLY A 171 -9.26 9.86 7.57
C GLY A 171 -9.38 11.17 8.35
N LYS A 172 -10.50 11.37 9.03
CA LYS A 172 -10.79 12.60 9.80
C LYS A 172 -10.48 12.47 11.30
N HIS A 173 -9.86 11.38 11.73
CA HIS A 173 -9.50 11.20 13.13
C HIS A 173 -8.28 12.05 13.48
N GLU A 174 -8.44 12.97 14.43
CA GLU A 174 -7.37 13.91 14.85
C GLU A 174 -6.51 13.36 16.00
N ARG A 175 -6.86 12.18 16.54
CA ARG A 175 -6.14 11.53 17.63
C ARG A 175 -6.26 10.02 17.54
N ILE A 176 -5.18 9.33 17.92
CA ILE A 176 -5.14 7.89 18.10
C ILE A 176 -5.36 7.60 19.59
N ASP A 177 -6.44 6.91 19.90
CA ASP A 177 -6.76 6.58 21.28
C ASP A 177 -5.84 5.47 21.79
N ARG A 178 -5.55 4.47 20.95
CA ARG A 178 -4.67 3.34 21.31
C ARG A 178 -3.90 2.77 20.11
N LEU A 179 -2.61 2.54 20.33
CA LEU A 179 -1.70 1.85 19.43
C LEU A 179 -1.17 0.62 20.15
N THR A 180 -1.53 -0.57 19.68
CA THR A 180 -1.07 -1.85 20.26
C THR A 180 -0.09 -2.53 19.30
N VAL A 181 1.13 -2.78 19.77
CA VAL A 181 2.20 -3.46 19.02
C VAL A 181 2.42 -4.84 19.60
N ARG A 182 2.20 -5.88 18.79
CA ARG A 182 2.50 -7.28 19.13
C ARG A 182 3.74 -7.71 18.36
N TRP A 183 4.83 -7.91 19.08
CA TRP A 183 6.13 -8.30 18.53
C TRP A 183 6.19 -9.81 18.26
N PRO A 184 7.08 -10.26 17.35
CA PRO A 184 7.28 -11.69 17.07
C PRO A 184 7.79 -12.49 18.28
N SER A 185 8.43 -11.81 19.24
CA SER A 185 8.86 -12.37 20.52
C SER A 185 7.71 -12.77 21.44
N GLY A 186 6.47 -12.41 21.09
CA GLY A 186 5.28 -12.55 21.92
C GLY A 186 5.07 -11.39 22.90
N LYS A 187 5.96 -10.39 22.93
CA LYS A 187 5.78 -9.18 23.72
C LYS A 187 4.74 -8.25 23.11
N GLU A 188 4.05 -7.52 23.98
CA GLU A 188 3.04 -6.54 23.61
C GLU A 188 3.36 -5.20 24.26
N GLU A 189 3.29 -4.12 23.49
CA GLU A 189 3.41 -2.74 23.97
C GLU A 189 2.17 -1.95 23.55
N VAL A 190 1.71 -1.06 24.43
CA VAL A 190 0.52 -0.23 24.22
C VAL A 190 0.90 1.21 24.45
N TYR A 191 0.47 2.08 23.53
CA TYR A 191 0.63 3.51 23.60
C TYR A 191 -0.73 4.18 23.42
N GLU A 192 -1.03 5.21 24.21
CA GLU A 192 -2.33 5.87 24.23
C GLU A 192 -2.19 7.36 23.97
N GLY A 193 -3.24 7.97 23.41
CA GLY A 193 -3.32 9.43 23.21
C GLY A 193 -2.26 9.99 22.26
N LEU A 194 -1.93 9.25 21.19
CA LEU A 194 -0.94 9.71 20.20
C LEU A 194 -1.56 10.74 19.24
N ALA A 195 -0.78 11.76 18.88
CA ALA A 195 -1.16 12.68 17.82
C ALA A 195 -1.03 12.01 16.45
N VAL A 196 -1.83 12.49 15.49
CA VAL A 196 -1.79 12.09 14.09
C VAL A 196 -0.79 12.92 13.29
N ASP A 197 -0.63 12.57 12.02
CA ASP A 197 0.25 13.21 11.03
C ASP A 197 1.74 13.12 11.37
N ARG A 198 2.13 11.96 11.91
CA ARG A 198 3.51 11.74 12.34
C ARG A 198 4.04 10.39 11.90
N ARG A 199 5.35 10.36 11.71
CA ARG A 199 6.15 9.14 11.68
C ARG A 199 6.69 8.88 13.09
N VAL A 200 6.54 7.66 13.57
CA VAL A 200 7.06 7.21 14.86
C VAL A 200 7.96 6.00 14.67
N LYS A 201 9.01 5.90 15.47
CA LYS A 201 9.85 4.71 15.52
C LYS A 201 9.61 3.96 16.83
N LEU A 202 9.17 2.72 16.72
CA LEU A 202 8.96 1.84 17.86
C LEU A 202 10.10 0.85 17.94
N VAL A 203 10.80 0.88 19.07
CA VAL A 203 11.88 -0.06 19.34
C VAL A 203 11.41 -0.99 20.45
N GLU A 204 11.36 -2.30 20.16
CA GLU A 204 10.84 -3.31 21.06
C GLU A 204 11.46 -3.20 22.47
N LEU A 205 10.60 -3.04 23.48
CA LEU A 205 10.95 -2.88 24.90
C LEU A 205 11.74 -1.61 25.21
N ARG A 206 11.66 -0.60 24.35
CA ARG A 206 12.32 0.71 24.53
C ARG A 206 11.40 1.91 24.24
N GLY A 207 10.15 1.69 23.84
CA GLY A 207 9.17 2.76 23.65
C GLY A 207 9.20 3.48 22.29
N LEU A 208 8.51 4.64 22.27
CA LEU A 208 8.37 5.57 21.15
C LEU A 208 9.60 6.50 21.02
N TRP A 209 10.11 6.65 19.80
CA TRP A 209 11.16 7.58 19.39
C TRP A 209 10.69 8.48 18.24
#